data_AF-A0A7V8XVD8-F1
#
_entry.id   AF-A0A7V8XVD8-F1
#
_cell.length_a   1.000
_cell.length_b   1.000
_cell.length_c   1.000
_cell.angle_alpha   90.00
_cell.angle_beta   90.00
_cell.angle_gamma   90.00
#
_symmetry.space_group_name_H-M   'P 1'
#
loop_
_entity.id
_entity.type
_entity.pdbx_description
1 polymer ?
#
loop_
_entity_poly.entity_id
_entity_poly.type
_entity_poly.pdbx_seq_one_letter_code
_entity_poly.pdbx_strand_id
1 'polypeptide(L)'
;MRLSEVEDRARRIRLILLDVDGVLTDGTVMMHGDGTESKGFHIRDGAAIVWALQAGVQVGLLSARASAATTQRATQLGIQIVSQGGTSKSAEFSRIVADGGIDEDAVAYMG
;
A
#
# COMPACT_ATOMS: atom_id res chain seq x y z
N MET A 1 5.42 -2.91 23.53
CA MET A 1 3.99 -2.69 23.21
C MET A 1 3.22 -3.90 23.68
N ARG A 2 2.12 -3.73 24.43
CA ARG A 2 1.29 -4.88 24.87
C ARG A 2 0.32 -5.25 23.75
N LEU A 3 -0.10 -6.52 23.67
CA LEU A 3 -1.04 -6.98 22.64
C LEU A 3 -2.35 -6.16 22.63
N SER A 4 -2.87 -5.84 23.82
CA SER A 4 -4.06 -5.00 24.00
C SER A 4 -3.93 -3.63 23.34
N GLU A 5 -2.75 -3.03 23.38
CA GLU A 5 -2.47 -1.72 22.79
C GLU A 5 -2.45 -1.78 21.26
N VAL A 6 -2.01 -2.92 20.68
CA VAL A 6 -2.03 -3.15 19.22
C VAL A 6 -3.46 -3.29 18.75
N GLU A 7 -4.26 -4.10 19.45
CA GLU A 7 -5.67 -4.32 19.13
C GLU A 7 -6.47 -3.01 19.18
N ASP A 8 -6.23 -2.17 20.19
CA ASP A 8 -6.93 -0.89 20.32
C ASP A 8 -6.57 0.10 19.20
N ARG A 9 -5.31 0.11 18.74
CA ARG A 9 -4.91 0.89 17.56
C ARG A 9 -5.52 0.32 16.28
N ALA A 10 -5.46 -1.01 16.11
CA ALA A 10 -5.98 -1.68 14.93
C ALA A 10 -7.49 -1.44 14.72
N ARG A 11 -8.28 -1.38 15.80
CA ARG A 11 -9.73 -1.09 15.75
C ARG A 11 -10.07 0.28 15.16
N ARG A 12 -9.16 1.25 15.26
CA ARG A 12 -9.37 2.62 14.75
C ARG A 12 -9.05 2.75 13.27
N ILE A 13 -8.33 1.78 12.69
CA ILE A 13 -7.84 1.91 11.32
C ILE A 13 -9.00 2.03 10.32
N ARG A 14 -8.85 2.99 9.41
CA ARG A 14 -9.74 3.26 8.27
C ARG A 14 -9.00 3.24 6.95
N LEU A 15 -7.70 3.46 6.97
CA LEU A 15 -6.81 3.43 5.81
C LEU A 15 -5.54 2.62 6.11
N ILE A 16 -5.19 1.72 5.19
CA ILE A 16 -3.91 1.01 5.19
C ILE A 16 -3.10 1.48 3.98
N LEU A 17 -1.92 2.03 4.24
CA LEU A 17 -0.95 2.39 3.21
C LEU A 17 0.21 1.39 3.21
N LEU A 18 0.53 0.88 2.03
CA LEU A 18 1.53 -0.17 1.85
C LEU A 18 2.63 0.32 0.92
N ASP A 19 3.87 0.13 1.33
CA ASP A 19 4.98 0.10 0.38
C ASP A 19 4.86 -1.10 -0.56
N VAL A 20 5.62 -1.09 -1.64
CA VAL A 20 5.56 -2.13 -2.66
C VAL A 20 6.81 -3.00 -2.63
N ASP A 21 7.96 -2.39 -2.84
CA ASP A 21 9.23 -3.11 -2.94
C ASP A 21 9.73 -3.48 -1.53
N GLY A 22 9.74 -4.78 -1.21
CA GLY A 22 10.10 -5.30 0.12
C GLY A 22 8.94 -5.45 1.11
N VAL A 23 7.73 -5.02 0.73
CA VAL A 23 6.50 -5.22 1.54
C VAL A 23 5.51 -6.13 0.81
N LEU A 24 4.99 -5.67 -0.34
CA LEU A 24 4.10 -6.49 -1.18
C LEU A 24 4.84 -7.43 -2.12
N THR A 25 6.17 -7.27 -2.18
CA THR A 25 7.12 -8.07 -2.93
C THR A 25 8.27 -8.45 -2.01
N ASP A 26 9.12 -9.38 -2.43
CA ASP A 26 10.33 -9.75 -1.70
C ASP A 26 11.48 -8.74 -1.83
N GLY A 27 11.25 -7.60 -2.49
CA GLY A 27 12.25 -6.56 -2.75
C GLY A 27 13.13 -6.82 -3.97
N THR A 28 12.93 -7.95 -4.68
CA THR A 28 13.63 -8.25 -5.92
C THR A 28 12.96 -7.56 -7.10
N VAL A 29 13.76 -6.90 -7.93
CA VAL A 29 13.30 -6.37 -9.23
C VAL A 29 13.97 -7.15 -10.36
N MET A 30 13.15 -7.84 -11.15
CA MET A 30 13.63 -8.55 -12.34
C MET A 30 13.64 -7.59 -13.53
N MET A 31 14.83 -7.27 -14.02
CA MET A 31 15.03 -6.40 -15.18
C MET A 31 15.19 -7.23 -16.45
N HIS A 32 14.52 -6.82 -17.52
CA HIS A 32 14.57 -7.46 -18.83
C HIS A 32 15.51 -6.70 -19.78
N GLY A 33 16.00 -7.38 -20.82
CA GLY A 33 16.94 -6.79 -21.78
C GLY A 33 16.35 -5.65 -22.64
N ASP A 34 15.02 -5.53 -22.68
CA ASP A 34 14.29 -4.45 -23.35
C ASP A 34 14.03 -3.24 -22.43
N GLY A 35 14.52 -3.29 -21.19
CA GLY A 35 14.35 -2.24 -20.19
C GLY A 35 13.04 -2.32 -19.39
N THR A 36 12.18 -3.32 -19.66
CA THR A 36 10.99 -3.58 -18.83
C THR A 36 11.37 -4.29 -17.53
N GLU A 37 10.42 -4.35 -16.59
CA GLU A 37 10.61 -5.03 -15.31
C GLU A 37 9.44 -5.96 -14.97
N SER A 38 9.69 -6.91 -14.08
CA SER A 38 8.68 -7.75 -13.44
C SER A 38 8.81 -7.72 -11.93
N LYS A 39 7.66 -7.79 -11.25
CA LYS A 39 7.54 -7.85 -9.80
C LYS A 39 6.73 -9.09 -9.39
N GLY A 40 7.21 -9.80 -8.38
CA GLY A 40 6.49 -10.92 -7.77
C GLY A 40 5.62 -10.44 -6.63
N PHE A 41 4.30 -10.65 -6.73
CA PHE A 41 3.34 -10.36 -5.67
C PHE A 41 2.76 -11.65 -5.10
N HIS A 42 2.43 -11.65 -3.81
CA HIS A 42 1.87 -12.82 -3.16
C HIS A 42 0.33 -12.87 -3.25
N ILE A 43 -0.23 -14.05 -3.53
CA ILE A 43 -1.68 -14.19 -3.77
C ILE A 43 -2.50 -14.02 -2.49
N ARG A 44 -1.98 -14.45 -1.34
CA ARG A 44 -2.68 -14.32 -0.05
C ARG A 44 -2.80 -12.86 0.36
N ASP A 45 -1.79 -12.05 0.07
CA ASP A 45 -1.77 -10.63 0.37
C ASP A 45 -2.82 -9.92 -0.49
N GLY A 46 -2.92 -10.31 -1.78
CA GLY A 46 -4.00 -9.86 -2.66
C GLY A 46 -5.39 -10.19 -2.10
N ALA A 47 -5.61 -11.40 -1.57
CA ALA A 47 -6.87 -11.78 -0.94
C ALA A 47 -7.18 -10.94 0.32
N ALA A 48 -6.17 -10.72 1.17
CA ALA A 48 -6.31 -9.92 2.38
C ALA A 48 -6.65 -8.45 2.06
N ILE A 49 -6.03 -7.87 1.03
CA ILE A 49 -6.35 -6.53 0.54
C ILE A 49 -7.81 -6.46 0.08
N VAL A 50 -8.27 -7.43 -0.72
CA VAL A 50 -9.66 -7.48 -1.18
C VAL A 50 -10.62 -7.59 -0.01
N TRP A 51 -10.33 -8.41 1.00
CA TRP A 51 -11.16 -8.50 2.21
C TRP A 51 -11.19 -7.20 3.01
N ALA A 52 -10.06 -6.49 3.14
CA ALA A 52 -10.02 -5.20 3.80
C ALA A 52 -10.90 -4.17 3.08
N LEU A 53 -10.81 -4.09 1.75
CA LEU A 53 -11.65 -3.23 0.92
C LEU A 53 -13.15 -3.58 1.08
N GLN A 54 -13.49 -4.87 1.09
CA GLN A 54 -14.87 -5.35 1.30
C GLN A 54 -15.40 -5.02 2.72
N ALA A 55 -14.51 -4.98 3.71
CA ALA A 55 -14.83 -4.55 5.08
C ALA A 55 -14.93 -3.02 5.23
N GLY A 56 -14.75 -2.26 4.15
CA GLY A 56 -14.81 -0.79 4.15
C GLY A 56 -13.53 -0.11 4.61
N VAL A 57 -12.42 -0.84 4.77
CA VAL A 57 -11.10 -0.27 5.04
C VAL A 57 -10.49 0.13 3.71
N GLN A 58 -10.10 1.40 3.57
CA GLN A 58 -9.39 1.86 2.40
C GLN A 58 -7.96 1.27 2.37
N VAL A 59 -7.49 0.94 1.18
CA VAL A 59 -6.11 0.48 0.98
C VAL A 59 -5.47 1.37 -0.09
N GLY A 60 -4.20 1.74 0.12
CA GLY A 60 -3.42 2.51 -0.84
C GLY A 60 -1.98 2.02 -0.95
N LEU A 61 -1.36 2.30 -2.10
CA LEU A 61 0.05 2.04 -2.37
C LEU A 61 0.84 3.33 -2.32
N LEU A 62 1.97 3.32 -1.61
CA LEU A 62 2.89 4.44 -1.48
C LEU A 62 4.32 3.98 -1.78
N SER A 63 4.72 4.09 -3.04
CA SER A 63 6.01 3.61 -3.55
C SER A 63 6.90 4.77 -4.02
N ALA A 64 8.20 4.70 -3.72
CA ALA A 64 9.18 5.64 -4.24
C ALA A 64 9.50 5.41 -5.73
N ARG A 65 9.21 4.21 -6.25
CA ARG A 65 9.43 3.85 -7.66
C ARG A 65 8.12 3.78 -8.41
N ALA A 66 8.11 4.31 -9.64
CA ALA A 66 7.03 4.10 -10.58
C ALA A 66 7.24 2.78 -11.33
N SER A 67 6.17 1.98 -11.42
CA SER A 67 6.17 0.71 -12.15
C SER A 67 4.81 0.43 -12.76
N ALA A 68 4.80 0.04 -14.03
CA ALA A 68 3.58 -0.43 -14.70
C ALA A 68 3.00 -1.67 -14.02
N ALA A 69 3.86 -2.58 -13.52
CA ALA A 69 3.43 -3.78 -12.81
C ALA A 69 2.67 -3.44 -11.52
N THR A 70 3.15 -2.45 -10.76
CA THR A 70 2.47 -1.95 -9.56
C THR A 70 1.09 -1.35 -9.90
N THR A 71 1.02 -0.49 -10.92
CA THR A 71 -0.25 0.10 -11.37
C THR A 71 -1.25 -0.99 -11.79
N GLN A 72 -0.81 -1.96 -12.59
CA GLN A 72 -1.67 -3.06 -13.03
C GLN A 72 -2.16 -3.89 -11.85
N ARG A 73 -1.29 -4.16 -10.87
CA ARG A 73 -1.66 -4.93 -9.68
C ARG A 73 -2.67 -4.19 -8.81
N ALA A 74 -2.49 -2.88 -8.61
CA ALA A 74 -3.44 -2.04 -7.88
C ALA A 74 -4.83 -2.10 -8.53
N THR A 75 -4.89 -1.93 -9.86
CA THR A 75 -6.15 -2.03 -10.63
C THR A 75 -6.82 -3.40 -10.47
N GLN A 76 -6.06 -4.50 -10.55
CA GLN A 76 -6.59 -5.85 -10.36
C GLN A 76 -7.21 -6.07 -8.98
N LEU A 77 -6.64 -5.46 -7.94
CA LEU A 77 -7.11 -5.58 -6.56
C LEU A 77 -8.20 -4.56 -6.19
N GLY A 78 -8.51 -3.63 -7.09
CA GLY A 78 -9.47 -2.55 -6.82
C GLY A 78 -8.91 -1.40 -5.96
N ILE A 79 -7.59 -1.32 -5.78
CA ILE A 79 -6.94 -0.24 -5.03
C ILE A 79 -7.01 1.06 -5.84
N GLN A 80 -7.64 2.10 -5.28
CA GLN A 80 -7.80 3.40 -5.94
C GLN A 80 -6.71 4.41 -5.57
N ILE A 81 -6.12 4.26 -4.39
CA ILE A 81 -5.08 5.18 -3.90
C ILE A 81 -3.72 4.62 -4.32
N VAL A 82 -3.11 5.22 -5.34
CA VAL A 82 -1.78 4.81 -5.83
C VAL A 82 -0.90 6.05 -5.97
N SER A 83 0.10 6.16 -5.11
CA SER A 83 1.16 7.15 -5.23
C SER A 83 2.49 6.47 -5.53
N GLN A 84 3.12 6.88 -6.62
CA GLN A 84 4.34 6.27 -7.16
C GLN A 84 5.30 7.34 -7.67
N GLY A 85 6.60 7.12 -7.51
CA GLY A 85 7.63 8.01 -8.07
C GLY A 85 7.75 9.36 -7.35
N GLY A 86 7.11 9.52 -6.19
CA GLY A 86 7.19 10.72 -5.37
C GLY A 86 8.57 10.88 -4.74
N THR A 87 9.02 12.13 -4.61
CA THR A 87 10.31 12.49 -3.99
C THR A 87 10.26 12.41 -2.46
N SER A 88 9.06 12.50 -1.86
CA SER A 88 8.86 12.43 -0.42
C SER A 88 7.62 11.61 -0.07
N LYS A 89 7.83 10.43 0.52
CA LYS A 89 6.73 9.60 1.03
C LYS A 89 5.92 10.30 2.11
N SER A 90 6.55 11.12 2.96
CA SER A 90 5.82 11.86 4.00
C SER A 90 4.90 12.92 3.42
N ALA A 91 5.33 13.63 2.38
CA ALA A 91 4.46 14.61 1.70
C ALA A 91 3.27 13.93 1.01
N GLU A 92 3.52 12.81 0.32
CA GLU A 92 2.47 12.02 -0.32
C GLU A 92 1.52 11.39 0.70
N PHE A 93 2.04 10.89 1.83
CA PHE A 93 1.23 10.42 2.96
C PHE A 93 0.30 11.53 3.45
N SER A 94 0.83 12.70 3.81
CA SER A 94 0.02 13.81 4.31
C SER A 94 -1.04 14.24 3.30
N ARG A 95 -0.71 14.24 2.00
CA ARG A 95 -1.67 14.52 0.93
C ARG A 95 -2.80 13.48 0.88
N ILE A 96 -2.46 12.19 0.86
CA ILE A 96 -3.46 11.11 0.83
C ILE A 96 -4.39 11.17 2.04
N VAL A 97 -3.83 11.39 3.23
CA VAL A 97 -4.59 11.48 4.48
C VAL A 97 -5.53 12.69 4.46
N ALA A 98 -5.04 13.85 4.00
CA ALA A 98 -5.86 15.05 3.84
C ALA A 98 -6.97 14.89 2.79
N ASP A 99 -6.66 14.34 1.61
CA ASP A 99 -7.62 14.09 0.53
C ASP A 99 -8.72 13.11 0.97
N GLY A 100 -8.38 12.14 1.82
CA GLY A 100 -9.32 11.18 2.39
C GLY A 100 -10.14 11.71 3.56
N GLY A 101 -9.76 12.85 4.15
CA GLY A 101 -10.36 13.36 5.39
C GLY A 101 -10.23 12.39 6.56
N ILE A 102 -9.12 11.66 6.63
CA ILE A 102 -8.87 10.62 7.64
C ILE A 102 -7.92 11.17 8.71
N ASP A 103 -8.18 10.87 9.98
CA ASP A 103 -7.25 11.21 11.06
C ASP A 103 -5.99 10.32 10.98
N GLU A 104 -4.80 10.89 11.19
CA GLU A 104 -3.54 10.15 11.08
C GLU A 104 -3.47 8.91 12.00
N ASP A 105 -4.14 8.94 13.14
CA ASP A 105 -4.19 7.81 14.09
C ASP A 105 -5.09 6.65 13.62
N ALA A 106 -5.91 6.89 12.60
CA ALA A 106 -6.71 5.90 11.87
C ALA A 106 -5.98 5.36 10.63
N VAL A 107 -4.71 5.71 10.43
CA VAL A 107 -3.89 5.23 9.31
C VAL A 107 -2.87 4.22 9.80
N ALA A 108 -2.82 3.06 9.15
CA ALA A 108 -1.74 2.10 9.29
C ALA A 108 -0.80 2.24 8.08
N TYR A 109 0.51 2.27 8.32
CA TYR A 109 1.51 2.24 7.26
C TYR A 109 2.44 1.03 7.46
N MET A 110 2.76 0.35 6.36
CA MET A 110 3.76 -0.73 6.31
C MET A 110 4.79 -0.40 5.24
N GLY A 111 6.06 -0.36 5.62
CA GLY A 111 7.19 0.01 4.76
C GLY A 111 8.50 -0.48 5.34
#